data_AF-A0A2N4Z6A6-F1
#
_entry.id   AF-A0A2N4Z6A6-F1
#
_cell.length_a   1.000
_cell.length_b   1.000
_cell.length_c   1.000
_cell.angle_alpha   90.00
_cell.angle_beta   90.00
_cell.angle_gamma   90.00
#
_symmetry.space_group_name_H-M   'P 1'
#
loop_
_entity.id
_entity.type
_entity.pdbx_description
1 polymer ?
#
loop_
_entity_poly.entity_id
_entity_poly.type
_entity_poly.pdbx_seq_one_letter_code
_entity_poly.pdbx_strand_id
1 'polypeptide(L)'
;QPTVETGDAAMVRGLLQDSDMLAAVSASQMRFETDNGLLSVLPVPLPDTTRRIGLTFRAGSLPSPATQALLRFIYQQVQDGTV
;
A
#
# COMPACT_ATOMS: atom_id res chain seq x y z
N GLN A 1 10.60 15.58 -15.19
CA GLN A 1 9.72 14.47 -15.63
C GLN A 1 10.29 13.20 -15.01
N PRO A 2 9.46 12.24 -14.56
CA PRO A 2 9.97 11.00 -14.00
C PRO A 2 10.70 10.19 -15.08
N THR A 3 11.80 9.53 -14.71
CA THR A 3 12.52 8.61 -15.61
C THR A 3 11.69 7.35 -15.89
N VAL A 4 10.87 6.92 -14.91
CA VAL A 4 9.99 5.75 -14.98
C VAL A 4 8.68 6.07 -14.25
N GLU A 5 7.56 5.62 -14.81
CA GLU A 5 6.23 5.66 -14.18
C GLU A 5 5.62 4.25 -14.22
N THR A 6 5.22 3.71 -13.06
CA THR A 6 4.62 2.37 -12.95
C THR A 6 3.72 2.26 -11.72
N GLY A 7 2.65 1.47 -11.86
CA GLY A 7 1.79 1.05 -10.75
C GLY A 7 2.14 -0.31 -10.15
N ASP A 8 3.17 -0.99 -10.68
CA ASP A 8 3.57 -2.32 -10.23
C ASP A 8 4.59 -2.24 -9.08
N ALA A 9 4.20 -2.75 -7.91
CA ALA A 9 5.03 -2.72 -6.72
C ALA A 9 6.26 -3.64 -6.80
N ALA A 10 6.23 -4.72 -7.60
CA ALA A 10 7.39 -5.58 -7.80
C ALA A 10 8.44 -4.88 -8.65
N MET A 11 8.01 -4.18 -9.72
CA MET A 11 8.89 -3.34 -10.53
C MET A 11 9.55 -2.24 -9.70
N VAL A 12 8.78 -1.53 -8.87
CA VAL A 12 9.32 -0.50 -7.98
C VAL A 12 10.41 -1.07 -7.06
N ARG A 13 10.19 -2.24 -6.46
CA ARG A 13 11.17 -2.87 -5.57
C ARG A 13 12.48 -3.19 -6.29
N GLY A 14 12.39 -3.87 -7.44
CA GLY A 14 13.59 -4.20 -8.22
C GLY A 14 14.37 -2.94 -8.62
N LEU A 15 13.67 -1.90 -9.10
CA LEU A 15 14.32 -0.64 -9.46
C LEU A 15 15.01 0.03 -8.27
N LEU A 16 14.39 0.06 -7.08
CA LEU A 16 14.97 0.69 -5.90
C LEU A 16 16.11 -0.13 -5.27
N GLN A 17 16.10 -1.45 -5.44
CA GLN A 17 17.15 -2.34 -4.90
C GLN A 17 18.39 -2.40 -5.79
N ASP A 18 18.20 -2.33 -7.11
CA ASP A 18 19.26 -2.58 -8.09
C ASP A 18 19.75 -1.30 -8.81
N SER A 19 19.39 -0.11 -8.31
CA SER A 19 19.82 1.17 -8.89
C SER A 19 19.86 2.32 -7.88
N ASP A 20 20.41 3.47 -8.29
CA ASP A 20 20.42 4.72 -7.52
C ASP A 20 19.11 5.52 -7.65
N MET A 21 18.00 4.88 -8.00
CA MET A 21 16.71 5.56 -8.18
C MET A 21 16.04 5.88 -6.84
N LEU A 22 15.26 6.97 -6.84
CA LEU A 22 14.38 7.36 -5.75
C LEU A 22 12.93 7.31 -6.22
N ALA A 23 12.01 6.93 -5.35
CA ALA A 23 10.59 6.90 -5.65
C ALA A 23 9.73 7.43 -4.49
N ALA A 24 8.66 8.14 -4.84
CA ALA A 24 7.56 8.45 -3.92
C ALA A 24 6.56 7.29 -3.95
N VAL A 25 6.56 6.44 -2.92
CA VAL A 25 5.77 5.21 -2.85
C VAL A 25 5.05 5.09 -1.52
N SER A 26 4.08 4.18 -1.44
CA SER A 26 3.35 3.93 -0.20
C SER A 26 4.25 3.25 0.84
N ALA A 27 4.52 3.94 1.97
CA ALA A 27 5.30 3.38 3.06
C ALA A 27 4.73 2.04 3.57
N SER A 28 3.40 1.90 3.63
CA SER A 28 2.75 0.67 4.05
C SER A 28 2.99 -0.52 3.12
N GLN A 29 3.24 -0.28 1.82
CA GLN A 29 3.61 -1.30 0.84
C GLN A 29 5.10 -1.68 0.91
N MET A 30 5.95 -0.79 1.41
CA MET A 30 7.41 -0.98 1.51
C MET A 30 7.88 -1.35 2.92
N ARG A 31 6.96 -1.65 3.84
CA ARG A 31 7.27 -1.96 5.25
C ARG A 31 8.30 -3.07 5.39
N PHE A 32 8.16 -4.15 4.61
CA PHE A 32 9.11 -5.25 4.66
C PHE A 32 10.54 -4.78 4.37
N GLU A 33 10.71 -3.97 3.32
CA GLU A 33 12.02 -3.47 2.92
C GLU A 33 12.58 -2.48 3.93
N THR A 34 11.76 -1.58 4.47
CA THR A 34 12.21 -0.59 5.46
C THR A 34 12.54 -1.23 6.81
N ASP A 35 11.70 -2.17 7.28
CA ASP A 35 11.89 -2.82 8.58
C ASP A 35 13.13 -3.74 8.58
N ASN A 36 13.52 -4.27 7.41
CA ASN A 36 14.72 -5.08 7.24
C ASN A 36 15.94 -4.26 6.75
N GLY A 37 15.83 -2.93 6.65
CA GLY A 37 16.94 -2.06 6.22
C GLY A 37 17.37 -2.22 4.76
N LEU A 38 16.53 -2.83 3.91
CA LEU A 38 16.77 -2.97 2.46
C LEU A 38 16.52 -1.65 1.73
N LEU A 39 15.62 -0.82 2.25
CA LEU A 39 15.35 0.53 1.75
C LEU A 39 15.36 1.53 2.92
N SER A 40 15.79 2.74 2.63
CA SER A 40 15.78 3.85 3.60
C SER A 40 14.77 4.92 3.19
N VAL A 41 14.00 5.41 4.16
CA VAL A 41 13.08 6.52 3.95
C VAL A 41 13.85 7.83 4.00
N LEU A 42 13.78 8.61 2.93
CA LEU A 42 14.40 9.94 2.89
C LEU A 42 13.54 10.96 3.66
N PRO A 43 14.16 11.93 4.37
CA PRO A 43 13.45 12.96 5.13
C PRO A 43 12.90 14.07 4.21
N VAL A 44 12.19 13.70 3.16
CA VAL A 44 11.59 14.61 2.19
C VAL A 44 10.08 14.66 2.43
N PRO A 45 9.52 15.81 2.87
CA PRO A 45 8.09 15.92 3.08
C PRO A 45 7.34 15.93 1.74
N LEU A 46 6.34 15.06 1.62
CA LEU A 46 5.45 15.00 0.47
C LEU A 46 4.02 15.29 0.93
N PRO A 47 3.60 16.57 0.99
CA PRO A 47 2.27 16.94 1.43
C PRO A 47 1.19 16.37 0.51
N ASP A 48 -0.01 16.18 1.05
CA ASP A 48 -1.21 15.79 0.30
C ASP A 48 -1.11 14.45 -0.47
N THR A 49 -0.28 13.53 0.02
CA THR A 49 -0.11 12.18 -0.56
C THR A 49 -0.93 11.09 0.14
N THR A 50 -1.77 11.45 1.12
CA THR A 50 -2.61 10.49 1.83
C THR A 50 -3.78 10.04 0.97
N ARG A 51 -3.99 8.72 0.90
CA ARG A 51 -5.10 8.09 0.18
C ARG A 51 -5.94 7.24 1.11
N ARG A 52 -7.26 7.32 0.98
CA ARG A 52 -8.17 6.41 1.69
C ARG A 52 -8.16 5.03 1.02
N ILE A 53 -7.98 3.99 1.82
CA ILE A 53 -8.15 2.59 1.41
C ILE A 53 -9.51 2.14 1.91
N GLY A 54 -10.30 1.51 1.05
CA GLY A 54 -11.64 1.07 1.40
C GLY A 54 -12.12 -0.08 0.53
N LEU A 55 -13.33 -0.53 0.83
CA LEU A 55 -14.01 -1.59 0.10
C LEU A 55 -15.08 -0.95 -0.80
N THR A 56 -15.12 -1.37 -2.06
CA THR A 56 -16.12 -0.92 -3.04
C THR A 56 -17.08 -2.07 -3.32
N PHE A 57 -18.38 -1.77 -3.34
CA PHE A 57 -19.44 -2.74 -3.59
C PHE A 57 -20.29 -2.31 -4.77
N ARG A 58 -20.78 -3.29 -5.54
CA ARG A 58 -21.84 -3.01 -6.51
C ARG A 58 -23.11 -2.63 -5.75
N ALA A 59 -23.74 -1.52 -6.15
CA ALA A 59 -25.03 -1.12 -5.59
C ALA A 59 -26.07 -2.24 -5.73
N GLY A 60 -26.82 -2.53 -4.65
CA GLY A 60 -27.79 -3.62 -4.62
C GLY A 60 -27.19 -5.03 -4.53
N SER A 61 -25.89 -5.17 -4.28
CA SER A 61 -25.29 -6.49 -4.07
C SER A 61 -25.80 -7.17 -2.79
N LEU A 62 -26.04 -8.47 -2.87
CA LEU A 62 -26.42 -9.32 -1.75
C LEU A 62 -25.24 -10.26 -1.46
N PRO A 63 -24.31 -9.90 -0.56
CA PRO A 63 -23.12 -10.69 -0.29
C PRO A 63 -23.51 -12.04 0.34
N SER A 64 -22.91 -13.11 -0.16
CA SER A 64 -23.07 -14.46 0.40
C SER A 64 -22.67 -14.49 1.89
N PRO A 65 -23.13 -15.49 2.68
CA PRO A 65 -22.68 -15.66 4.05
C PRO A 65 -21.15 -15.72 4.21
N ALA A 66 -20.46 -16.35 3.25
CA ALA A 66 -19.00 -16.42 3.22
C ALA A 66 -18.37 -15.02 2.99
N THR A 67 -18.91 -14.24 2.05
CA THR A 67 -18.47 -12.86 1.81
C THR A 67 -18.68 -12.00 3.07
N GLN A 68 -19.83 -12.11 3.73
CA GLN A 68 -20.09 -11.37 4.97
C GLN A 68 -19.13 -11.75 6.10
N ALA A 69 -18.78 -13.04 6.21
CA ALA A 69 -17.77 -13.49 7.17
C ALA A 69 -16.40 -12.89 6.88
N LEU A 70 -15.96 -12.88 5.61
CA LEU A 70 -14.71 -12.25 5.20
C LEU A 70 -14.72 -10.73 5.48
N LEU A 71 -15.82 -10.04 5.17
CA LEU A 71 -15.94 -8.60 5.44
C LEU A 71 -15.81 -8.31 6.94
N ARG A 72 -16.50 -9.07 7.80
CA ARG A 72 -16.36 -8.93 9.26
C ARG A 72 -14.93 -9.12 9.71
N PHE A 73 -14.25 -10.14 9.20
CA PHE A 73 -12.84 -10.41 9.52
C PHE A 73 -11.94 -9.25 9.10
N ILE A 74 -12.09 -8.73 7.87
CA ILE A 74 -11.32 -7.57 7.40
C ILE A 74 -11.54 -6.36 8.31
N TYR A 75 -12.80 -6.04 8.67
CA TYR A 75 -13.09 -4.91 9.54
C TYR A 75 -12.49 -5.07 10.95
N GLN A 76 -12.49 -6.28 11.52
CA GLN A 76 -11.83 -6.55 12.81
C GLN A 76 -10.32 -6.29 12.73
N GLN A 77 -9.65 -6.80 11.70
CA GLN A 77 -8.21 -6.62 11.53
C GLN A 77 -7.81 -5.15 11.31
N VAL A 78 -8.68 -4.35 10.68
CA VAL A 78 -8.43 -2.91 10.49
C VAL A 78 -8.73 -2.10 11.75
N GLN A 79 -9.67 -2.53 12.61
CA GLN A 79 -9.95 -1.85 13.88
C GLN A 79 -8.91 -2.16 14.97
N ASP A 80 -8.35 -3.36 14.97
CA ASP A 80 -7.27 -3.77 15.89
C ASP A 80 -5.88 -3.27 15.44
N GLY A 81 -5.77 -2.84 14.18
CA GLY A 81 -4.56 -2.26 13.61
C GLY A 81 -4.49 -0.77 13.90
N THR A 82 -3.63 -0.36 14.83
CA THR A 82 -3.13 1.01 14.92
C THR A 82 -2.57 1.42 13.56
N VAL A 83 -3.28 2.32 12.87
CA VAL A 83 -2.76 3.08 11.72
C VAL A 83 -2.38 4.47 12.20
#